data_AF-A0A956NU71-F1
#
_entry.id   AF-A0A956NU71-F1
#
_cell.length_a   1.000
_cell.length_b   1.000
_cell.length_c   1.000
_cell.angle_alpha   90.00
_cell.angle_beta   90.00
_cell.angle_gamma   90.00
#
_symmetry.space_group_name_H-M   'P 1'
#
loop_
_entity.id
_entity.type
_entity.pdbx_description
1 polymer ?
#
loop_
_entity_poly.entity_id
_entity_poly.type
_entity_poly.pdbx_seq_one_letter_code
_entity_poly.pdbx_strand_id
1 'polypeptide(L)'
;MTGIFITIEGPDGSGKTSVIKHLLPKLEKELAQKIVATREPGGSEIAEKIRELILNPEHVEMDVRTEALLYAAARRQHLVEKIIPALNKGEIVICDRFVDSSLAYQGVARGIGLEPIAAINQFATGGLSPHLTLYLDLEAHIGLERINKNKDSRQFDRLDQENLAFHQTVRSAYLDLVKQNPTRMIAVNANQELEKVLSDCYTILVEYFRQL
;
A
#
# COMPACT_ATOMS: atom_id res chain seq x y z
N MET A 1 -12.94 -9.48 -15.12
CA MET A 1 -13.43 -9.14 -13.77
C MET A 1 -14.30 -7.90 -13.91
N THR A 2 -15.35 -7.75 -13.10
CA THR A 2 -16.24 -6.57 -13.14
C THR A 2 -16.10 -5.65 -11.94
N GLY A 3 -15.37 -6.08 -10.90
CA GLY A 3 -15.09 -5.28 -9.72
C GLY A 3 -13.97 -4.27 -9.92
N ILE A 4 -13.85 -3.35 -8.97
CA ILE A 4 -12.89 -2.24 -9.01
C ILE A 4 -11.84 -2.48 -7.93
N PHE A 5 -10.57 -2.33 -8.29
CA PHE A 5 -9.45 -2.52 -7.38
C PHE A 5 -8.72 -1.20 -7.16
N ILE A 6 -8.70 -0.72 -5.92
CA ILE A 6 -8.09 0.53 -5.50
C ILE A 6 -7.02 0.23 -4.45
N THR A 7 -5.87 0.90 -4.55
CA THR A 7 -4.82 0.83 -3.52
C THR A 7 -4.56 2.18 -2.88
N ILE A 8 -4.22 2.17 -1.60
CA ILE A 8 -3.72 3.34 -0.89
C ILE A 8 -2.26 3.09 -0.56
N GLU A 9 -1.37 3.93 -1.07
CA GLU A 9 0.08 3.83 -0.99
C GLU A 9 0.67 5.03 -0.26
N GLY A 10 1.93 4.91 0.18
CA GLY A 10 2.60 5.98 0.91
C GLY A 10 3.60 5.44 1.94
N PRO A 11 4.56 6.27 2.40
CA PRO A 11 5.48 5.90 3.47
C PRO A 11 4.73 5.62 4.79
N ASP A 12 5.41 5.00 5.75
CA ASP A 12 4.87 4.81 7.08
C ASP A 12 4.62 6.17 7.78
N GLY A 13 3.54 6.26 8.55
CA GLY A 13 3.07 7.52 9.13
C GLY A 13 2.26 8.43 8.17
N SER A 14 2.08 8.06 6.89
CA SER A 14 1.29 8.86 5.93
C SER A 14 -0.23 8.87 6.19
N GLY A 15 -0.73 7.97 7.05
CA GLY A 15 -2.13 7.94 7.45
C GLY A 15 -3.03 7.02 6.62
N LYS A 16 -2.47 6.11 5.80
CA LYS A 16 -3.23 5.16 4.95
C LYS A 16 -4.34 4.43 5.72
N THR A 17 -4.00 3.82 6.84
CA THR A 17 -4.97 3.11 7.69
C THR A 17 -6.06 4.03 8.23
N SER A 18 -5.71 5.27 8.59
CA SER A 18 -6.68 6.29 9.00
C SER A 18 -7.60 6.68 7.85
N VAL A 19 -7.07 6.88 6.64
CA VAL A 19 -7.87 7.18 5.44
C VAL A 19 -8.87 6.06 5.18
N ILE A 20 -8.42 4.81 5.11
CA ILE A 20 -9.31 3.67 4.85
C ILE A 20 -10.39 3.58 5.94
N LYS A 21 -10.01 3.64 7.23
CA LYS A 21 -10.94 3.52 8.35
C LYS A 21 -12.03 4.60 8.33
N HIS A 22 -11.69 5.85 8.01
CA HIS A 22 -12.64 6.96 8.05
C HIS A 22 -13.47 7.09 6.78
N LEU A 23 -12.92 6.72 5.63
CA LEU A 23 -13.64 6.83 4.35
C LEU A 23 -14.54 5.64 4.07
N LEU A 24 -14.21 4.44 4.58
CA LEU A 24 -14.99 3.24 4.31
C LEU A 24 -16.50 3.41 4.63
N PRO A 25 -16.91 3.88 5.83
CA PRO A 25 -18.34 4.04 6.14
C PRO A 25 -19.04 5.14 5.32
N LYS A 26 -18.28 6.09 4.77
CA LYS A 26 -18.83 7.12 3.88
C LYS A 26 -19.05 6.54 2.48
N LEU A 27 -18.05 5.86 1.94
CA LEU A 27 -18.13 5.22 0.62
C LEU A 27 -19.21 4.14 0.58
N GLU A 28 -19.37 3.34 1.63
CA GLU A 28 -20.43 2.34 1.74
C GLU A 28 -21.86 2.93 1.72
N LYS A 29 -22.02 4.21 2.08
CA LYS A 29 -23.30 4.92 1.99
C LYS A 29 -23.57 5.51 0.61
N GLU A 30 -22.51 5.92 -0.09
CA GLU A 30 -22.60 6.54 -1.40
C GLU A 30 -22.69 5.52 -2.54
N LEU A 31 -22.08 4.34 -2.36
CA LEU A 31 -21.94 3.33 -3.40
C LEU A 31 -22.87 2.15 -3.15
N ALA A 32 -23.50 1.65 -4.22
CA ALA A 32 -24.35 0.47 -4.13
C ALA A 32 -23.53 -0.84 -4.07
N GLN A 33 -22.32 -0.83 -4.63
CA GLN A 33 -21.42 -1.98 -4.61
C GLN A 33 -20.83 -2.19 -3.21
N LYS A 34 -20.76 -3.45 -2.79
CA LYS A 34 -20.08 -3.83 -1.56
C LYS A 34 -18.59 -3.52 -1.64
N ILE A 35 -18.03 -3.00 -0.55
CA ILE A 35 -16.61 -2.67 -0.42
C ILE A 35 -15.92 -3.72 0.47
N VAL A 36 -14.76 -4.20 0.02
CA VAL A 36 -13.86 -5.08 0.77
C VAL A 36 -12.56 -4.34 1.06
N ALA A 37 -12.37 -3.97 2.32
CA ALA A 37 -11.12 -3.40 2.79
C ALA A 37 -10.12 -4.50 3.19
N THR A 38 -8.85 -4.33 2.82
CA THR A 38 -7.77 -5.27 3.15
C THR A 38 -6.41 -4.58 3.17
N ARG A 39 -5.32 -5.33 3.46
CA ARG A 39 -3.95 -4.79 3.54
C ARG A 39 -2.90 -5.79 3.08
N GLU A 40 -1.74 -5.26 2.68
CA GLU A 40 -0.52 -6.02 2.44
C GLU A 40 0.68 -5.49 3.25
N PRO A 41 1.62 -6.38 3.62
CA PRO A 41 1.53 -7.84 3.56
C PRO A 41 0.47 -8.33 4.57
N GLY A 42 -0.20 -9.44 4.30
CA GLY A 42 -1.30 -9.96 5.14
C GLY A 42 -2.61 -10.16 4.37
N GLY A 43 -3.74 -10.13 5.08
CA GLY A 43 -5.08 -10.21 4.50
C GLY A 43 -5.63 -11.63 4.30
N SER A 44 -4.83 -12.67 4.55
CA SER A 44 -5.20 -14.10 4.60
C SER A 44 -4.39 -14.82 5.67
N GLU A 45 -4.82 -15.99 6.16
CA GLU A 45 -4.13 -16.69 7.26
C GLU A 45 -2.64 -16.95 6.94
N ILE A 46 -2.35 -17.47 5.75
CA ILE A 46 -0.97 -17.73 5.31
C ILE A 46 -0.20 -16.41 5.11
N ALA A 47 -0.83 -15.38 4.52
CA ALA A 47 -0.14 -14.11 4.31
C ALA A 47 0.16 -13.38 5.63
N GLU A 48 -0.66 -13.55 6.68
CA GLU A 48 -0.37 -13.03 8.02
C GLU A 48 0.83 -13.76 8.65
N LYS A 49 0.95 -15.08 8.51
CA LYS A 49 2.16 -15.82 8.97
C LYS A 49 3.43 -15.34 8.26
N ILE A 50 3.34 -15.07 6.95
CA ILE A 50 4.46 -14.50 6.20
C ILE A 50 4.76 -13.06 6.68
N ARG A 51 3.73 -12.25 6.94
CA ARG A 51 3.88 -10.90 7.50
C ARG A 51 4.63 -10.92 8.82
N GLU A 52 4.32 -11.85 9.72
CA GLU A 52 5.02 -12.01 11.00
C GLU A 52 6.53 -12.20 10.79
N LEU A 53 6.94 -13.03 9.82
CA LEU A 53 8.34 -13.23 9.49
C LEU A 53 9.03 -11.97 8.96
N ILE A 54 8.37 -11.25 8.05
CA ILE A 54 8.93 -10.06 7.39
C ILE A 54 9.11 -8.91 8.38
N LEU A 55 8.12 -8.69 9.24
CA LEU A 55 8.06 -7.52 10.12
C LEU A 55 8.76 -7.71 11.45
N ASN A 56 9.12 -8.94 11.82
CA ASN A 56 9.82 -9.21 13.08
C ASN A 56 11.14 -8.41 13.13
N PRO A 57 11.30 -7.45 14.07
CA PRO A 57 12.50 -6.65 14.20
C PRO A 57 13.75 -7.46 14.60
N GLU A 58 13.59 -8.71 15.04
CA GLU A 58 14.71 -9.60 15.39
C GLU A 58 15.35 -10.25 14.17
N HIS A 59 14.64 -10.36 13.02
CA HIS A 59 15.14 -11.00 11.80
C HIS A 59 16.01 -10.06 10.94
N VAL A 60 17.01 -9.43 11.55
CA VAL A 60 17.90 -8.45 10.90
C VAL A 60 18.81 -9.09 9.84
N GLU A 61 19.03 -10.39 9.92
CA GLU A 61 19.85 -11.19 8.99
C GLU A 61 19.16 -11.54 7.67
N MET A 62 17.84 -11.31 7.55
CA MET A 62 17.10 -11.66 6.35
C MET A 62 17.56 -10.83 5.15
N ASP A 63 18.08 -11.54 4.15
CA ASP A 63 18.51 -11.00 2.86
C ASP A 63 17.39 -10.23 2.14
N VAL A 64 17.77 -9.19 1.40
CA VAL A 64 16.83 -8.28 0.73
C VAL A 64 16.01 -8.98 -0.38
N ARG A 65 16.57 -9.99 -1.05
CA ARG A 65 15.83 -10.77 -2.05
C ARG A 65 14.87 -11.75 -1.38
N THR A 66 15.25 -12.32 -0.24
CA THR A 66 14.35 -13.13 0.59
C THR A 66 13.16 -12.29 1.06
N GLU A 67 13.39 -11.06 1.54
CA GLU A 67 12.33 -10.10 1.87
C GLU A 67 11.37 -9.91 0.69
N ALA A 68 11.89 -9.59 -0.51
CA ALA A 68 11.09 -9.37 -1.71
C ALA A 68 10.25 -10.61 -2.11
N LEU A 69 10.83 -11.81 -2.04
CA LEU A 69 10.14 -13.06 -2.36
C LEU A 69 9.02 -13.37 -1.36
N LEU A 70 9.24 -13.11 -0.07
CA LEU A 70 8.21 -13.28 0.95
C LEU A 70 7.05 -12.29 0.76
N TYR A 71 7.32 -11.03 0.44
CA TYR A 71 6.27 -10.07 0.06
C TYR A 71 5.46 -10.56 -1.14
N ALA A 72 6.13 -11.06 -2.18
CA ALA A 72 5.45 -11.59 -3.37
C ALA A 72 4.63 -12.85 -3.07
N ALA A 73 5.12 -13.74 -2.21
CA ALA A 73 4.40 -14.93 -1.77
C ALA A 73 3.14 -14.56 -0.96
N ALA A 74 3.26 -13.65 0.01
CA ALA A 74 2.12 -13.14 0.79
C ALA A 74 1.05 -12.51 -0.12
N ARG A 75 1.49 -11.68 -1.08
CA ARG A 75 0.63 -11.05 -2.09
C ARG A 75 -0.11 -12.08 -2.93
N ARG A 76 0.57 -13.10 -3.46
CA ARG A 76 -0.09 -14.13 -4.27
C ARG A 76 -1.22 -14.79 -3.50
N GLN A 77 -0.96 -15.17 -2.25
CA GLN A 77 -1.94 -15.85 -1.41
C GLN A 77 -3.14 -14.94 -1.11
N HIS A 78 -2.87 -13.69 -0.73
CA HIS A 78 -3.90 -12.69 -0.48
C HIS A 78 -4.79 -12.43 -1.71
N LEU A 79 -4.19 -12.39 -2.90
CA LEU A 79 -4.91 -12.22 -4.15
C LEU A 79 -5.89 -13.35 -4.41
N VAL A 80 -5.44 -14.60 -4.32
CA VAL A 80 -6.27 -15.76 -4.68
C VAL A 80 -7.39 -16.01 -3.68
N GLU A 81 -7.18 -15.73 -2.40
CA GLU A 81 -8.18 -15.99 -1.36
C GLU A 81 -9.18 -14.84 -1.18
N LYS A 82 -8.75 -13.59 -1.39
CA LYS A 82 -9.55 -12.43 -1.00
C LYS A 82 -9.84 -11.47 -2.14
N ILE A 83 -8.81 -10.98 -2.82
CA ILE A 83 -8.98 -9.88 -3.80
C ILE A 83 -9.67 -10.39 -5.07
N ILE A 84 -9.15 -11.43 -5.72
CA ILE A 84 -9.71 -11.95 -6.98
C ILE A 84 -11.16 -12.42 -6.79
N PRO A 85 -11.53 -13.18 -5.73
CA PRO A 85 -12.91 -13.55 -5.49
C PRO A 85 -13.86 -12.35 -5.32
N ALA A 86 -13.43 -11.29 -4.64
CA ALA A 86 -14.22 -10.06 -4.48
C ALA A 86 -14.41 -9.35 -5.83
N LEU A 87 -13.34 -9.17 -6.60
CA LEU A 87 -13.40 -8.54 -7.93
C LEU A 87 -14.26 -9.32 -8.93
N ASN A 88 -14.28 -10.65 -8.84
CA ASN A 88 -15.15 -11.49 -9.66
C ASN A 88 -16.64 -11.33 -9.32
N LYS A 89 -16.97 -10.91 -8.09
CA LYS A 89 -18.34 -10.62 -7.66
C LYS A 89 -18.79 -9.20 -8.01
N GLY A 90 -17.94 -8.40 -8.67
CA GLY A 90 -18.23 -6.99 -8.92
C GLY A 90 -18.05 -6.08 -7.70
N GLU A 91 -17.42 -6.57 -6.63
CA GLU A 91 -17.16 -5.79 -5.42
C GLU A 91 -16.01 -4.79 -5.64
N ILE A 92 -15.98 -3.74 -4.82
CA ILE A 92 -14.88 -2.78 -4.77
C ILE A 92 -13.87 -3.28 -3.74
N VAL A 93 -12.61 -3.44 -4.11
CA VAL A 93 -11.53 -3.78 -3.18
C VAL A 93 -10.69 -2.53 -2.92
N ILE A 94 -10.53 -2.15 -1.64
CA ILE A 94 -9.61 -1.10 -1.20
C ILE A 94 -8.49 -1.76 -0.38
N CYS A 95 -7.25 -1.68 -0.86
CA CYS A 95 -6.10 -2.32 -0.23
C CYS A 95 -5.07 -1.30 0.28
N ASP A 96 -4.71 -1.38 1.56
CA ASP A 96 -3.55 -0.69 2.13
C ASP A 96 -2.27 -1.36 1.63
N ARG A 97 -1.53 -0.67 0.75
CA ARG A 97 -0.35 -1.16 0.01
C ARG A 97 -0.63 -2.27 -1.02
N PHE A 98 0.21 -2.31 -2.05
CA PHE A 98 0.28 -3.35 -3.06
C PHE A 98 1.67 -3.36 -3.73
N VAL A 99 1.76 -3.63 -5.03
CA VAL A 99 3.03 -3.75 -5.78
C VAL A 99 3.85 -2.47 -5.78
N ASP A 100 3.24 -1.29 -5.77
CA ASP A 100 3.97 -0.01 -5.75
C ASP A 100 4.85 0.12 -4.49
N SER A 101 4.39 -0.39 -3.34
CA SER A 101 5.24 -0.56 -2.14
C SER A 101 6.47 -1.41 -2.42
N SER A 102 6.33 -2.54 -3.13
CA SER A 102 7.49 -3.41 -3.41
C SER A 102 8.50 -2.73 -4.34
N LEU A 103 8.02 -1.98 -5.34
CA LEU A 103 8.90 -1.21 -6.24
C LEU A 103 9.67 -0.12 -5.47
N ALA A 104 9.00 0.62 -4.59
CA ALA A 104 9.64 1.70 -3.83
C ALA A 104 10.61 1.18 -2.78
N TYR A 105 10.20 0.21 -1.96
CA TYR A 105 11.02 -0.30 -0.85
C TYR A 105 12.07 -1.29 -1.35
N GLN A 106 11.66 -2.40 -1.98
CA GLN A 106 12.60 -3.44 -2.40
C GLN A 106 13.33 -3.07 -3.70
N GLY A 107 12.63 -2.48 -4.66
CA GLY A 107 13.21 -2.12 -5.96
C GLY A 107 14.24 -1.01 -5.85
N VAL A 108 13.89 0.09 -5.19
CA VAL A 108 14.76 1.29 -5.11
C VAL A 108 15.51 1.34 -3.78
N ALA A 109 14.81 1.39 -2.64
CA ALA A 109 15.48 1.67 -1.36
C ALA A 109 16.41 0.54 -0.87
N ARG A 110 16.08 -0.73 -1.16
CA ARG A 110 16.96 -1.89 -0.95
C ARG A 110 17.94 -2.13 -2.10
N GLY A 111 17.82 -1.41 -3.22
CA GLY A 111 18.75 -1.48 -4.35
C GLY A 111 18.68 -2.76 -5.19
N ILE A 112 17.58 -3.53 -5.15
CA ILE A 112 17.44 -4.76 -5.95
C ILE A 112 17.24 -4.44 -7.44
N GLY A 113 16.65 -3.29 -7.75
CA GLY A 113 16.28 -2.85 -9.09
C GLY A 113 14.79 -3.00 -9.37
N LEU A 114 14.22 -2.07 -10.15
CA LEU A 114 12.79 -2.06 -10.49
C LEU A 114 12.39 -3.25 -11.35
N GLU A 115 13.20 -3.60 -12.35
CA GLU A 115 12.90 -4.70 -13.29
C GLU A 115 12.73 -6.06 -12.59
N PRO A 116 13.68 -6.57 -11.77
CA PRO A 116 13.50 -7.85 -11.10
C PRO A 116 12.31 -7.86 -10.14
N ILE A 117 12.07 -6.76 -9.42
CA ILE A 117 10.92 -6.65 -8.52
C ILE A 117 9.61 -6.60 -9.29
N ALA A 118 9.55 -5.88 -10.41
CA ALA A 118 8.39 -5.87 -11.30
C ALA A 118 8.13 -7.27 -11.86
N ALA A 119 9.17 -8.01 -12.27
CA ALA A 119 9.02 -9.36 -12.83
C ALA A 119 8.46 -10.37 -11.81
N ILE A 120 9.01 -10.39 -10.59
CA ILE A 120 8.51 -11.28 -9.51
C ILE A 120 7.06 -10.92 -9.16
N ASN A 121 6.73 -9.64 -9.12
CA ASN A 121 5.37 -9.21 -8.83
C ASN A 121 4.40 -9.47 -9.97
N GLN A 122 4.82 -9.32 -11.22
CA GLN A 122 4.02 -9.70 -12.38
C GLN A 122 3.64 -11.18 -12.33
N PHE A 123 4.59 -12.04 -11.94
CA PHE A 123 4.34 -13.46 -11.71
C PHE A 123 3.33 -13.68 -10.56
N ALA A 124 3.53 -13.01 -9.42
CA ALA A 124 2.65 -13.15 -8.26
C ALA A 124 1.21 -12.64 -8.54
N THR A 125 1.07 -11.53 -9.24
CA THR A 125 -0.25 -10.94 -9.52
C THR A 125 -0.96 -11.58 -10.71
N GLY A 126 -0.23 -12.31 -11.56
CA GLY A 126 -0.76 -12.76 -12.85
C GLY A 126 -1.16 -11.59 -13.75
N GLY A 127 -0.50 -10.43 -13.60
CA GLY A 127 -0.80 -9.20 -14.32
C GLY A 127 -1.97 -8.37 -13.78
N LEU A 128 -2.57 -8.75 -12.65
CA LEU A 128 -3.57 -7.90 -11.99
C LEU A 128 -2.92 -6.62 -11.47
N SER A 129 -3.47 -5.48 -11.88
CA SER A 129 -3.06 -4.13 -11.44
C SER A 129 -4.26 -3.40 -10.81
N PRO A 130 -4.04 -2.49 -9.85
CA PRO A 130 -5.08 -1.56 -9.40
C PRO A 130 -5.58 -0.71 -10.57
N HIS A 131 -6.87 -0.38 -10.53
CA HIS A 131 -7.48 0.59 -11.44
C HIS A 131 -7.16 2.02 -11.00
N LEU A 132 -7.06 2.25 -9.68
CA LEU A 132 -6.65 3.51 -9.08
C LEU A 132 -5.72 3.26 -7.89
N THR A 133 -4.75 4.14 -7.72
CA THR A 133 -3.87 4.18 -6.56
C THR A 133 -3.82 5.60 -6.01
N LEU A 134 -4.17 5.79 -4.74
CA LEU A 134 -3.93 7.05 -4.04
C LEU A 134 -2.57 6.97 -3.33
N TYR A 135 -1.62 7.79 -3.74
CA TYR A 135 -0.33 7.91 -3.06
C TYR A 135 -0.38 9.08 -2.06
N LEU A 136 -0.33 8.76 -0.77
CA LEU A 136 -0.27 9.75 0.30
C LEU A 136 1.17 10.24 0.45
N ASP A 137 1.50 11.36 -0.18
CA ASP A 137 2.85 11.95 -0.16
C ASP A 137 3.12 12.64 1.18
N LEU A 138 4.04 12.07 1.96
CA LEU A 138 4.47 12.61 3.25
C LEU A 138 5.99 12.77 3.26
N GLU A 139 6.46 13.90 3.78
CA GLU A 139 7.88 14.10 4.03
C GLU A 139 8.41 13.07 5.04
N ALA A 140 9.55 12.46 4.72
CA ALA A 140 10.11 11.34 5.48
C ALA A 140 10.32 11.66 6.97
N HIS A 141 10.77 12.88 7.30
CA HIS A 141 10.98 13.30 8.68
C HIS A 141 9.67 13.37 9.47
N ILE A 142 8.59 13.88 8.86
CA ILE A 142 7.25 13.91 9.47
C ILE A 142 6.71 12.49 9.68
N GLY A 143 6.94 11.59 8.71
CA GLY A 143 6.58 10.17 8.82
C GLY A 143 7.24 9.52 10.04
N LEU A 144 8.55 9.69 10.18
CA LEU A 144 9.33 9.22 11.33
C LEU A 144 8.86 9.82 12.66
N GLU A 145 8.54 11.11 12.70
CA GLU A 145 7.97 11.74 13.90
C GLU A 145 6.63 11.12 14.31
N ARG A 146 5.72 10.90 13.35
CA ARG A 146 4.41 10.26 13.61
C ARG A 146 4.57 8.81 14.05
N ILE A 147 5.53 8.10 13.46
CA ILE A 147 5.94 6.74 13.86
C ILE A 147 6.42 6.73 15.31
N ASN A 148 7.31 7.65 15.68
CA ASN A 148 7.89 7.73 17.02
C ASN A 148 6.85 8.10 18.07
N LYS A 149 5.93 9.02 17.76
CA LYS A 149 4.82 9.41 18.65
C LYS A 149 3.84 8.28 18.93
N ASN A 150 3.71 7.32 18.01
CA ASN A 150 2.79 6.20 18.12
C ASN A 150 3.48 4.87 18.48
N LYS A 151 4.73 4.89 18.99
CA LYS A 151 5.47 3.66 19.31
C LYS A 151 4.75 2.75 20.30
N ASP A 152 4.03 3.32 21.26
CA ASP A 152 3.30 2.53 22.26
C ASP A 152 1.97 1.96 21.73
N SER A 153 1.46 2.51 20.63
CA SER A 153 0.15 2.15 20.05
C SER A 153 0.27 1.32 18.76
N ARG A 154 1.50 1.03 18.30
CA ARG A 154 1.76 0.21 17.13
C ARG A 154 2.96 -0.71 17.34
N GLN A 155 2.96 -1.85 16.67
CA GLN A 155 4.14 -2.71 16.65
C GLN A 155 5.26 -2.03 15.86
N PHE A 156 6.42 -1.86 16.50
CA PHE A 156 7.65 -1.42 15.84
C PHE A 156 8.17 -2.56 14.97
N ASP A 157 8.28 -2.32 13.66
CA ASP A 157 8.68 -3.34 12.69
C ASP A 157 10.13 -3.16 12.23
N ARG A 158 10.61 -4.14 11.44
CA ARG A 158 11.96 -4.15 10.89
C ARG A 158 12.28 -2.94 10.00
N LEU A 159 11.30 -2.41 9.26
CA LEU A 159 11.51 -1.25 8.39
C LEU A 159 11.57 0.06 9.17
N ASP A 160 10.98 0.11 10.36
CA ASP A 160 11.07 1.25 11.28
C ASP A 160 12.49 1.45 11.86
N GLN A 161 13.38 0.46 11.71
CA GLN A 161 14.80 0.56 12.10
C GLN A 161 15.64 1.31 11.06
N GLU A 162 15.10 1.53 9.87
CA GLU A 162 15.82 2.19 8.79
C GLU A 162 16.01 3.69 9.06
N ASN A 163 17.05 4.26 8.44
CA ASN A 163 17.41 5.66 8.66
C ASN A 163 16.58 6.62 7.79
N LEU A 164 16.69 7.92 8.08
CA LEU A 164 16.00 8.97 7.32
C LEU A 164 16.29 8.92 5.81
N ALA A 165 17.53 8.60 5.41
CA ALA A 165 17.92 8.54 4.00
C ALA A 165 17.20 7.41 3.26
N PHE A 166 16.97 6.26 3.92
CA PHE A 166 16.15 5.18 3.38
C PHE A 166 14.73 5.65 3.11
N HIS A 167 14.08 6.30 4.10
CA HIS A 167 12.71 6.81 3.93
C HIS A 167 12.61 7.93 2.88
N GLN A 168 13.63 8.79 2.75
CA GLN A 168 13.71 9.77 1.66
C GLN A 168 13.79 9.10 0.29
N THR A 169 14.57 8.01 0.19
CA THR A 169 14.70 7.21 -1.04
C THR A 169 13.38 6.55 -1.40
N VAL A 170 12.66 5.98 -0.43
CA VAL A 170 11.30 5.43 -0.63
C VAL A 170 10.34 6.48 -1.16
N ARG A 171 10.29 7.67 -0.54
CA ARG A 171 9.42 8.76 -1.01
C ARG A 171 9.76 9.18 -2.45
N SER A 172 11.04 9.35 -2.76
CA SER A 172 11.49 9.70 -4.12
C SER A 172 11.04 8.65 -5.14
N ALA A 173 11.20 7.36 -4.80
CA ALA A 173 10.78 6.26 -5.66
C ALA A 173 9.27 6.32 -5.95
N TYR A 174 8.42 6.56 -4.93
CA TYR A 174 7.00 6.71 -5.16
C TYR A 174 6.65 7.93 -6.03
N LEU A 175 7.30 9.07 -5.82
CA LEU A 175 7.07 10.26 -6.65
C LEU A 175 7.40 10.00 -8.11
N ASP A 176 8.44 9.20 -8.38
CA ASP A 176 8.77 8.80 -9.75
C ASP A 176 7.77 7.79 -10.32
N LEU A 177 7.27 6.85 -9.51
CA LEU A 177 6.19 5.95 -9.90
C LEU A 177 4.90 6.71 -10.26
N VAL A 178 4.54 7.75 -9.48
CA VAL A 178 3.39 8.62 -9.77
C VAL A 178 3.56 9.31 -11.12
N LYS A 179 4.75 9.89 -11.40
CA LYS A 179 5.03 10.53 -12.71
C LYS A 179 4.95 9.53 -13.87
N GLN A 180 5.35 8.29 -13.65
CA GLN A 180 5.34 7.23 -14.67
C GLN A 180 3.94 6.64 -14.90
N ASN A 181 3.02 6.80 -13.93
CA ASN A 181 1.67 6.21 -13.98
C ASN A 181 0.56 7.26 -13.76
N PRO A 182 0.54 8.39 -14.49
CA PRO A 182 -0.30 9.55 -14.17
C PRO A 182 -1.81 9.29 -14.30
N THR A 183 -2.21 8.25 -15.05
CA THR A 183 -3.62 7.86 -15.22
C THR A 183 -4.11 6.91 -14.12
N ARG A 184 -3.19 6.22 -13.44
CA ARG A 184 -3.50 5.21 -12.41
C ARG A 184 -3.19 5.72 -11.00
N MET A 185 -2.15 6.53 -10.84
CA MET A 185 -1.67 7.00 -9.54
C MET A 185 -1.95 8.48 -9.35
N ILE A 186 -2.65 8.83 -8.27
CA ILE A 186 -2.96 10.21 -7.89
C ILE A 186 -2.28 10.50 -6.55
N ALA A 187 -1.42 11.52 -6.53
CA ALA A 187 -0.76 11.97 -5.30
C ALA A 187 -1.69 12.86 -4.46
N VAL A 188 -1.69 12.64 -3.15
CA VAL A 188 -2.41 13.45 -2.15
C VAL A 188 -1.39 13.97 -1.16
N ASN A 189 -1.39 15.28 -0.91
CA ASN A 189 -0.46 15.90 0.05
C ASN A 189 -0.82 15.53 1.49
N ALA A 190 -0.08 14.60 2.08
CA ALA A 190 -0.28 14.08 3.43
C ALA A 190 0.48 14.87 4.52
N ASN A 191 1.21 15.92 4.14
CA ASN A 191 1.83 16.88 5.08
C ASN A 191 0.79 17.79 5.76
N GLN A 192 -0.43 17.83 5.21
CA GLN A 192 -1.57 18.57 5.77
C GLN A 192 -2.16 17.86 7.00
N GLU A 193 -3.09 18.53 7.67
CA GLU A 193 -3.90 17.94 8.73
C GLU A 193 -4.76 16.78 8.22
N LEU A 194 -4.99 15.77 9.08
CA LEU A 194 -5.67 14.54 8.70
C LEU A 194 -7.05 14.80 8.08
N GLU A 195 -7.82 15.76 8.61
CA GLU A 195 -9.15 16.09 8.06
C GLU A 195 -9.09 16.53 6.60
N LYS A 196 -8.06 17.30 6.24
CA LYS A 196 -7.85 17.77 4.88
C LYS A 196 -7.42 16.62 3.96
N VAL A 197 -6.52 15.75 4.44
CA VAL A 197 -6.12 14.52 3.72
C VAL A 197 -7.33 13.62 3.45
N LEU A 198 -8.20 13.44 4.46
CA LEU A 198 -9.45 12.67 4.32
C LEU A 198 -10.38 13.29 3.29
N SER A 199 -10.55 14.62 3.33
CA SER A 199 -11.39 15.34 2.37
C SER A 199 -10.85 15.20 0.95
N ASP A 200 -9.56 15.35 0.74
CA ASP A 200 -8.94 15.29 -0.59
C ASP A 200 -9.05 13.87 -1.15
N CYS A 201 -8.74 12.83 -0.35
CA CYS A 201 -8.90 11.43 -0.75
C CYS A 201 -10.37 11.10 -1.09
N TYR A 202 -11.31 11.58 -0.29
CA TYR A 202 -12.74 11.34 -0.52
C TYR A 202 -13.21 11.94 -1.84
N THR A 203 -12.86 13.19 -2.11
CA THR A 203 -13.21 13.87 -3.36
C THR A 203 -12.70 13.09 -4.57
N ILE A 204 -11.42 12.68 -4.56
CA ILE A 204 -10.83 11.90 -5.65
C ILE A 204 -11.57 10.58 -5.86
N LEU A 205 -11.88 9.85 -4.78
CA LEU A 205 -12.58 8.57 -4.89
C LEU A 205 -14.00 8.74 -5.45
N VAL A 206 -14.75 9.73 -4.96
CA VAL A 206 -16.11 10.00 -5.44
C VAL A 206 -16.10 10.43 -6.91
N GLU A 207 -15.17 11.31 -7.31
CA GLU A 207 -15.02 11.70 -8.71
C GLU A 207 -14.66 10.53 -9.61
N TYR A 208 -13.75 9.66 -9.17
CA TYR A 208 -13.40 8.44 -9.87
C TYR A 208 -14.61 7.52 -10.06
N PHE A 209 -15.40 7.27 -9.01
CA PHE A 209 -16.60 6.43 -9.12
C PHE A 209 -17.70 7.04 -9.98
N ARG A 210 -17.80 8.37 -10.08
CA ARG A 210 -18.77 9.05 -10.97
C ARG A 210 -18.44 8.91 -12.46
N GLN A 211 -17.20 8.59 -12.79
CA GLN A 211 -16.73 8.44 -14.17
C GLN A 211 -16.86 7.00 -14.71
N LEU A 212 -17.20 6.05 -13.84
CA LEU A 212 -17.43 4.63 -14.17
C LEU A 212 -18.88 4.36 -14.56
#